data_AF-A0A924XS23-F1
#
_entry.id   AF-A0A924XS23-F1
#
_cell.length_a   1.000
_cell.length_b   1.000
_cell.length_c   1.000
_cell.angle_alpha   90.00
_cell.angle_beta   90.00
_cell.angle_gamma   90.00
#
_symmetry.space_group_name_H-M   'P 1'
#
loop_
_entity.id
_entity.type
_entity.pdbx_description
1 polymer ?
#
loop_
_entity_poly.entity_id
_entity_poly.type
_entity_poly.pdbx_seq_one_letter_code
_entity_poly.pdbx_strand_id
1 'polypeptide(L)'
;GDRTFTFVTKTPPNTYFLKKAAGITKGTTTPGKGAMVGRVTMTQLREIAATKMKDMNANEVEAAVSMLAGSARSMGLSVVEG
;
A
#
# COMPACT_ATOMS: atom_id res chain seq x y z
N GLY A 1 0.37 35.07 22.07
CA GLY A 1 -0.58 34.29 21.25
C GLY A 1 0.03 34.23 19.89
N ASP A 2 0.23 33.06 19.30
CA ASP A 2 -0.84 32.18 18.87
C ASP A 2 -0.33 30.73 18.91
N ARG A 3 -1.06 29.83 19.57
CA ARG A 3 -0.70 28.40 19.71
C ARG A 3 -1.76 27.52 19.07
N THR A 4 -2.17 27.91 17.87
CA THR A 4 -3.14 27.14 17.08
C THR A 4 -2.40 26.02 16.35
N PHE A 5 -2.75 24.77 16.65
CA PHE A 5 -2.26 23.59 15.95
C PHE A 5 -3.37 23.04 15.05
N THR A 6 -3.12 22.95 13.76
CA THR A 6 -3.99 22.24 12.82
C THR A 6 -3.52 20.80 12.64
N PHE A 7 -4.41 19.86 12.88
CA PHE A 7 -4.19 18.44 12.58
C PHE A 7 -4.98 18.06 11.33
N VAL A 8 -4.31 17.44 10.37
CA VAL A 8 -4.94 16.90 9.16
C VAL A 8 -4.88 15.37 9.23
N THR A 9 -6.04 14.72 9.24
CA THR A 9 -6.14 13.27 9.22
C THR A 9 -5.96 12.78 7.77
N LYS A 10 -4.80 12.19 7.47
CA LYS A 10 -4.52 11.58 6.16
C LYS A 10 -5.16 10.21 6.04
N THR A 11 -5.28 9.69 4.82
CA THR A 11 -5.69 8.29 4.62
C THR A 11 -4.72 7.31 5.30
N PRO A 12 -5.23 6.12 5.70
CA PRO A 12 -4.41 5.05 6.24
C PRO A 12 -3.17 4.75 5.38
N PRO A 13 -2.08 4.26 6.00
CA PRO A 13 -0.86 3.94 5.28
C PRO A 13 -1.08 2.81 4.28
N ASN A 14 -0.26 2.74 3.23
CA ASN A 14 -0.31 1.68 2.21
C ASN A 14 -0.32 0.28 2.83
N THR A 15 0.47 0.10 3.89
CA THR A 15 0.59 -1.16 4.63
C THR A 15 -0.74 -1.66 5.19
N TYR A 16 -1.64 -0.77 5.60
CA TYR A 16 -2.97 -1.14 6.09
C TYR A 16 -3.82 -1.73 4.96
N PHE A 17 -3.88 -1.05 3.82
CA PHE A 17 -4.65 -1.51 2.67
C PHE A 17 -4.10 -2.80 2.08
N LEU A 18 -2.77 -2.92 1.95
CA LEU A 18 -2.11 -4.12 1.45
C LEU A 18 -2.34 -5.34 2.35
N LYS A 19 -2.29 -5.16 3.67
CA LYS A 19 -2.62 -6.20 4.65
C LYS A 19 -4.07 -6.67 4.49
N LYS A 20 -5.00 -5.72 4.36
CA LYS A 20 -6.43 -6.02 4.17
C LYS A 20 -6.68 -6.76 2.86
N ALA A 21 -6.07 -6.33 1.76
CA ALA A 21 -6.20 -6.97 0.45
C ALA A 21 -5.60 -8.38 0.41
N ALA A 22 -4.48 -8.60 1.11
CA ALA A 22 -3.82 -9.90 1.21
C ALA A 22 -4.42 -10.82 2.30
N GLY A 23 -5.32 -10.30 3.15
CA GLY A 23 -5.90 -11.05 4.28
C GLY A 23 -4.91 -11.37 5.41
N ILE A 24 -3.84 -10.59 5.56
CA ILE A 24 -2.78 -10.83 6.55
C ILE A 24 -2.75 -9.75 7.64
N THR A 25 -2.29 -10.10 8.83
CA THR A 25 -2.15 -9.16 9.95
C THR A 25 -0.72 -8.59 10.06
N LYS A 26 0.29 -9.38 9.66
CA LYS A 26 1.72 -9.07 9.75
C LYS A 26 2.43 -9.33 8.42
N GLY A 27 3.32 -8.41 8.03
CA GLY A 27 4.20 -8.60 6.87
C GLY A 27 5.40 -9.50 7.19
N THR A 28 6.24 -9.75 6.18
CA THR A 28 7.47 -10.54 6.36
C THR A 28 8.44 -9.86 7.33
N THR A 29 9.14 -10.67 8.13
CA THR A 29 10.27 -10.23 8.95
C THR A 29 11.60 -10.27 8.19
N THR A 30 11.63 -10.87 7.01
CA THR A 30 12.83 -11.03 6.17
C THR A 30 12.53 -10.67 4.71
N PRO A 31 12.36 -9.37 4.39
CA PRO A 31 12.10 -8.92 3.02
C PRO A 31 13.17 -9.42 2.03
N GLY A 32 12.74 -9.98 0.90
CA GLY A 32 13.61 -10.47 -0.18
C GLY A 32 14.43 -11.73 0.11
N LYS A 33 14.39 -12.27 1.35
CA LYS A 33 15.11 -13.50 1.73
C LYS A 33 14.20 -14.63 2.23
N GLY A 34 12.95 -14.31 2.56
CA GLY A 34 11.96 -15.28 3.04
C GLY A 34 10.87 -15.64 2.02
N ALA A 35 10.06 -16.64 2.36
CA ALA A 35 8.86 -16.98 1.62
C ALA A 35 7.86 -15.80 1.62
N MET A 36 7.11 -15.69 0.53
CA MET A 36 6.06 -14.67 0.41
C MET A 36 4.95 -15.00 1.41
N VAL A 37 4.56 -14.02 2.21
CA VAL A 37 3.59 -14.18 3.31
C VAL A 37 2.14 -13.97 2.86
N GLY A 38 1.93 -13.62 1.59
CA GLY A 38 0.62 -13.41 1.00
C GLY A 38 0.73 -12.97 -0.46
N ARG A 39 -0.43 -12.75 -1.09
CA ARG A 39 -0.54 -12.27 -2.47
C ARG A 39 -1.58 -11.17 -2.59
N VAL A 40 -1.36 -10.27 -3.53
CA VAL A 40 -2.29 -9.20 -3.92
C VAL A 40 -2.40 -9.19 -5.44
N THR A 41 -3.58 -8.91 -5.96
CA THR A 41 -3.81 -8.80 -7.41
C THR A 41 -3.58 -7.38 -7.90
N MET A 42 -3.23 -7.22 -9.18
CA MET A 42 -3.14 -5.89 -9.81
C MET A 42 -4.46 -5.11 -9.71
N THR A 43 -5.59 -5.79 -9.79
CA THR A 43 -6.93 -5.20 -9.64
C THR A 43 -7.13 -4.60 -8.25
N GLN A 44 -6.76 -5.34 -7.19
CA GLN A 44 -6.78 -4.80 -5.82
C GLN A 44 -5.84 -3.60 -5.64
N LEU A 45 -4.66 -3.62 -6.27
CA LEU A 45 -3.73 -2.48 -6.21
C LEU A 45 -4.31 -1.24 -6.89
N ARG A 46 -5.04 -1.39 -8.01
CA ARG A 46 -5.74 -0.27 -8.68
C ARG A 46 -6.84 0.32 -7.81
N GLU A 47 -7.63 -0.51 -7.15
CA GLU A 47 -8.69 -0.03 -6.24
C GLU A 47 -8.09 0.76 -5.06
N ILE A 48 -7.00 0.26 -4.47
CA ILE A 48 -6.28 0.95 -3.41
C ILE A 48 -5.68 2.25 -3.93
N ALA A 49 -5.06 2.24 -5.11
CA ALA A 49 -4.51 3.42 -5.76
C ALA A 49 -5.57 4.48 -5.99
N ALA A 50 -6.73 4.12 -6.56
CA ALA A 50 -7.84 5.04 -6.79
C ALA A 50 -8.36 5.67 -5.49
N THR A 51 -8.44 4.88 -4.42
CA THR A 51 -8.87 5.35 -3.10
C THR A 51 -7.86 6.33 -2.49
N LYS A 52 -6.57 6.04 -2.63
CA LYS A 52 -5.49 6.82 -2.01
C LYS A 52 -4.94 7.93 -2.91
N MET A 53 -5.31 7.98 -4.19
CA MET A 53 -4.70 8.87 -5.19
C MET A 53 -4.62 10.33 -4.73
N LYS A 54 -5.66 10.79 -4.02
CA LYS A 54 -5.77 12.15 -3.47
C LYS A 54 -4.68 12.51 -2.45
N ASP A 55 -4.11 11.51 -1.79
CA ASP A 55 -3.05 11.64 -0.78
C ASP A 55 -1.67 11.17 -1.29
N MET A 56 -1.59 10.73 -2.55
CA MET A 56 -0.35 10.31 -3.19
C MET A 56 0.20 11.42 -4.07
N ASN A 57 1.53 11.41 -4.26
CA ASN A 57 2.22 12.28 -5.20
C ASN A 57 2.31 11.68 -6.62
N ALA A 58 1.55 10.62 -6.89
CA ALA A 58 1.55 9.98 -8.20
C ALA A 58 0.77 10.85 -9.20
N ASN A 59 1.25 10.92 -10.44
CA ASN A 59 0.59 11.67 -11.50
C ASN A 59 -0.51 10.86 -12.19
N GLU A 60 -0.35 9.53 -12.21
CA GLU A 60 -1.27 8.61 -12.87
C GLU A 60 -1.55 7.40 -11.97
N VAL A 61 -2.70 6.75 -12.20
CA VAL A 61 -3.12 5.56 -11.43
C VAL A 61 -2.09 4.44 -11.58
N GLU A 62 -1.53 4.23 -12.77
CA GLU A 62 -0.51 3.20 -12.99
C GLU A 62 0.79 3.48 -12.22
N ALA A 63 1.17 4.76 -12.10
CA ALA A 63 2.29 5.15 -11.24
C ALA A 63 1.99 4.84 -9.76
N ALA A 64 0.78 5.14 -9.29
CA ALA A 64 0.35 4.80 -7.93
C ALA A 64 0.31 3.29 -7.68
N VAL A 65 -0.14 2.49 -8.66
CA VAL A 65 -0.12 1.03 -8.62
C VAL A 65 1.32 0.51 -8.52
N SER A 66 2.25 1.05 -9.30
CA SER A 66 3.67 0.69 -9.23
C SER A 66 4.27 0.97 -7.84
N MET A 67 3.94 2.12 -7.23
CA MET A 67 4.36 2.45 -5.87
C MET A 67 3.80 1.47 -4.82
N LEU A 68 2.54 1.07 -4.98
CA LEU A 68 1.91 0.08 -4.11
C LEU A 68 2.49 -1.31 -4.32
N ALA A 69 2.81 -1.69 -5.57
CA ALA A 69 3.47 -2.96 -5.89
C ALA A 69 4.88 -3.04 -5.26
N GLY A 70 5.64 -1.95 -5.30
CA GLY A 70 6.92 -1.85 -4.59
C GLY A 70 6.76 -2.01 -3.08
N SER A 71 5.73 -1.37 -2.50
CA SER A 71 5.40 -1.52 -1.09
C SER A 71 5.01 -2.96 -0.73
N ALA A 72 4.22 -3.62 -1.59
CA ALA A 72 3.80 -5.01 -1.42
C ALA A 72 5.01 -5.95 -1.41
N ARG A 73 5.95 -5.81 -2.35
CA ARG A 73 7.17 -6.60 -2.40
C ARG A 73 8.03 -6.45 -1.15
N SER A 74 8.19 -5.23 -0.64
CA SER A 74 8.92 -4.96 0.61
C SER A 74 8.24 -5.59 1.84
N MET A 75 6.92 -5.80 1.79
CA MET A 75 6.16 -6.51 2.82
C MET A 75 6.18 -8.03 2.66
N GLY A 76 6.83 -8.56 1.62
CA GLY A 76 6.84 -9.99 1.30
C GLY A 76 5.54 -10.47 0.67
N LEU A 77 4.82 -9.60 -0.04
CA LEU A 77 3.63 -9.96 -0.80
C LEU A 77 3.98 -10.18 -2.28
N SER A 78 3.44 -11.26 -2.85
CA SER A 78 3.48 -11.49 -4.29
C SER A 78 2.41 -10.66 -5.00
N VAL A 79 2.80 -9.93 -6.03
CA VAL A 79 1.85 -9.25 -6.93
C VAL A 79 1.55 -10.19 -8.08
N VAL A 80 0.28 -10.54 -8.26
CA VAL A 80 -0.19 -11.42 -9.34
C VAL A 80 -1.06 -10.63 -10.32
N GLU A 81 -0.98 -10.98 -11.60
CA GLU A 81 -2.01 -10.57 -12.56
C GLU A 81 -3.30 -11.31 -12.21
N GLY A 82 -4.38 -10.56 -12.03
CA GLY A 82 -5.68 -11.08 -11.64
C GLY A 82 -6.77 -10.34 -12.39
#